data_AF-A0A7X8XHL2-F1
#
_entry.id   AF-A0A7X8XHL2-F1
#
_cell.length_a   1.000
_cell.length_b   1.000
_cell.length_c   1.000
_cell.angle_alpha   90.00
_cell.angle_beta   90.00
_cell.angle_gamma   90.00
#
_symmetry.space_group_name_H-M   'P 1'
#
loop_
_entity.id
_entity.type
_entity.pdbx_description
1 polymer ?
#
loop_
_entity_poly.entity_id
_entity_poly.type
_entity_poly.pdbx_seq_one_letter_code
_entity_poly.pdbx_strand_id
1 'polypeptide(L)'
;MAKSRRDRADSYTLKARAEGYPARSVYKLEEMQQHFKLIKAADAVLDVGAAPGSWTLYVQRKLLKGRGRIVAVDLNPLSLSPLPDQVTELVGDAFSEEIRQTLIALGPYDVIISDAAPQT
;
A
#
# COMPACT_ATOMS: atom_id res chain seq x y z
N MET A 1 2.53 -35.77 4.11
CA MET A 1 1.52 -34.70 4.10
C MET A 1 1.46 -34.11 2.70
N ALA A 2 0.31 -34.14 2.04
CA ALA A 2 0.17 -33.57 0.70
C ALA A 2 0.22 -32.04 0.79
N LYS A 3 1.21 -31.40 0.13
CA LYS A 3 1.25 -29.94 -0.01
C LYS A 3 -0.02 -29.49 -0.75
N SER A 4 -0.82 -28.63 -0.12
CA SER A 4 -2.03 -28.10 -0.73
C SER A 4 -1.66 -27.18 -1.90
N ARG A 5 -2.59 -26.92 -2.83
CA ARG A 5 -2.41 -25.90 -3.88
C ARG A 5 -2.08 -24.50 -3.33
N ARG A 6 -2.37 -24.23 -2.04
CA ARG A 6 -2.00 -22.98 -1.34
C ARG A 6 -0.52 -22.91 -0.97
N ASP A 7 0.18 -24.04 -0.95
CA ASP A 7 1.58 -24.12 -0.48
C ASP A 7 2.59 -23.81 -1.59
N ARG A 8 2.10 -23.59 -2.82
CA ARG A 8 2.91 -23.07 -3.93
C ARG A 8 2.56 -21.60 -4.11
N ALA A 9 3.56 -20.73 -3.95
CA ALA A 9 3.46 -19.35 -4.37
C ALA A 9 2.98 -19.33 -5.84
N ASP A 10 1.84 -18.69 -6.07
CA ASP A 10 1.33 -18.55 -7.43
C ASP A 10 2.27 -17.68 -8.28
N SER A 11 2.12 -17.72 -9.60
CA SER A 11 2.98 -17.00 -10.54
C SER A 11 3.07 -15.51 -10.20
N TYR A 12 1.99 -14.89 -9.73
CA TYR A 12 1.96 -13.48 -9.33
C TYR A 12 2.73 -13.22 -8.04
N THR A 13 2.72 -14.14 -7.07
CA THR A 13 3.53 -14.01 -5.85
C THR A 13 5.01 -14.06 -6.19
N LEU A 14 5.41 -14.97 -7.09
CA LEU A 14 6.79 -15.05 -7.56
C LEU A 14 7.18 -13.81 -8.37
N LYS A 15 6.30 -13.34 -9.25
CA LYS A 15 6.51 -12.12 -10.05
C LYS A 15 6.67 -10.89 -9.16
N ALA A 16 5.80 -10.70 -8.16
CA ALA A 16 5.87 -9.56 -7.25
C ALA A 16 7.19 -9.56 -6.47
N ARG A 17 7.61 -10.72 -5.95
CA ARG A 17 8.91 -10.86 -5.28
C ARG A 17 10.08 -10.55 -6.20
N ALA A 18 10.06 -11.05 -7.44
CA ALA A 18 11.08 -10.77 -8.44
C ALA A 18 11.16 -9.28 -8.81
N GLU A 19 10.03 -8.58 -8.80
CA GLU A 19 9.92 -7.13 -9.02
C GLU A 19 10.14 -6.30 -7.75
N GLY A 20 10.42 -6.95 -6.61
CA GLY A 20 10.70 -6.30 -5.34
C GLY A 20 9.47 -5.67 -4.67
N TYR A 21 8.29 -6.25 -4.87
CA TYR A 21 7.05 -5.92 -4.17
C TYR A 21 6.75 -6.97 -3.08
N PRO A 22 6.37 -6.57 -1.85
CA PRO A 22 6.09 -7.50 -0.75
C PRO A 22 4.95 -8.49 -0.99
N ALA A 23 3.95 -8.12 -1.81
CA ALA A 23 2.74 -8.87 -2.05
C ALA A 23 2.24 -8.71 -3.50
N ARG A 24 1.57 -9.76 -3.98
CA ARG A 24 0.97 -9.81 -5.33
C ARG A 24 -0.20 -8.85 -5.54
N SER A 25 -0.74 -8.26 -4.47
CA SER A 25 -1.84 -7.28 -4.56
C SER A 25 -1.48 -6.05 -5.35
N VAL A 26 -0.18 -5.75 -5.53
CA VAL A 26 0.31 -4.65 -6.38
C VAL A 26 -0.31 -4.64 -7.77
N TYR A 27 -0.54 -5.82 -8.36
CA TYR A 27 -1.08 -5.92 -9.72
C TYR A 27 -2.54 -5.46 -9.82
N LYS A 28 -3.32 -5.51 -8.72
CA LYS A 28 -4.67 -4.95 -8.69
C LYS A 28 -4.62 -3.43 -8.88
N LEU A 29 -3.76 -2.75 -8.12
CA LEU A 29 -3.62 -1.29 -8.21
C LEU A 29 -2.99 -0.87 -9.53
N GLU A 30 -2.00 -1.62 -10.03
CA GLU A 30 -1.41 -1.37 -11.34
C GLU A 30 -2.47 -1.43 -12.45
N GLU A 31 -3.30 -2.47 -12.47
CA GLU A 31 -4.38 -2.60 -13.46
C GLU A 31 -5.40 -1.47 -13.35
N MET A 32 -5.87 -1.15 -12.14
CA MET A 32 -6.79 -0.03 -11.91
C MET A 32 -6.17 1.31 -12.35
N GLN A 33 -4.90 1.55 -12.04
CA GLN A 33 -4.20 2.77 -12.43
C GLN A 33 -4.04 2.86 -13.95
N GLN A 34 -3.76 1.75 -14.64
CA GLN A 34 -3.64 1.72 -16.10
C GLN A 34 -4.95 2.14 -16.78
N HIS A 35 -6.09 1.67 -16.27
CA HIS A 35 -7.41 1.93 -16.85
C HIS A 35 -7.99 3.29 -16.46
N PHE A 36 -7.90 3.66 -15.18
CA PHE A 36 -8.66 4.79 -14.63
C PHE A 36 -7.81 6.03 -14.32
N LYS A 37 -6.47 5.92 -14.34
CA LYS A 37 -5.55 7.02 -14.03
C LYS A 37 -5.86 7.71 -12.68
N LEU A 38 -6.15 6.88 -11.66
CA LEU A 38 -6.64 7.29 -10.34
C LEU A 38 -5.68 8.25 -9.62
N ILE A 39 -4.39 7.92 -9.62
CA ILE A 39 -3.35 8.65 -8.90
C ILE A 39 -2.46 9.40 -9.89
N LYS A 40 -2.20 10.67 -9.64
CA LYS A 40 -1.35 11.55 -10.43
C LYS A 40 -0.02 11.80 -9.72
N ALA A 41 0.92 12.38 -10.47
CA ALA A 41 2.19 12.79 -9.89
C ALA A 41 1.96 13.96 -8.92
N ALA A 42 2.68 13.96 -7.79
CA ALA A 42 2.55 14.93 -6.71
C ALA A 42 1.29 14.84 -5.83
N ASP A 43 0.43 13.84 -6.01
CA ASP A 43 -0.72 13.64 -5.12
C ASP A 43 -0.30 13.33 -3.67
N ALA A 44 -1.11 13.79 -2.73
CA ALA A 44 -1.13 13.30 -1.36
C ALA A 44 -2.05 12.08 -1.27
N VAL A 45 -1.48 10.90 -1.03
CA VAL A 45 -2.20 9.63 -1.03
C VAL A 45 -2.34 9.09 0.40
N LEU A 46 -3.54 8.63 0.77
CA LEU A 46 -3.77 7.83 1.97
C LEU A 46 -3.97 6.36 1.58
N ASP A 47 -3.11 5.47 2.10
CA ASP A 47 -3.19 4.01 1.90
C ASP A 47 -3.69 3.36 3.21
N VAL A 48 -4.90 2.79 3.20
CA VAL A 48 -5.58 2.22 4.38
C VAL A 48 -5.57 0.70 4.29
N GLY A 49 -5.10 0.03 5.36
CA GLY A 49 -4.83 -1.41 5.31
C GLY A 49 -3.56 -1.68 4.50
N ALA A 50 -2.55 -0.86 4.71
CA ALA A 50 -1.39 -0.78 3.84
C ALA A 50 -0.41 -1.95 4.00
N ALA A 51 -0.39 -2.66 5.13
CA ALA A 51 0.60 -3.72 5.35
C ALA A 51 0.35 -4.90 4.41
N PRO A 52 1.40 -5.48 3.77
CA PRO A 52 2.83 -5.26 4.02
C PRO A 52 3.49 -4.12 3.22
N GLY A 53 2.73 -3.30 2.48
CA GLY A 53 3.22 -2.06 1.84
C GLY A 53 3.36 -2.11 0.32
N SER A 54 2.68 -3.04 -0.36
CA SER A 54 2.86 -3.20 -1.82
C SER A 54 2.22 -2.08 -2.64
N TRP A 55 1.05 -1.59 -2.21
CA TRP A 55 0.40 -0.44 -2.85
C TRP A 55 1.19 0.83 -2.55
N THR A 56 1.52 1.11 -1.29
CA THR A 56 2.42 2.18 -0.87
C THR A 56 3.69 2.24 -1.73
N LEU A 57 4.39 1.11 -1.88
CA LEU A 57 5.64 1.05 -2.64
C LEU A 57 5.45 1.26 -4.14
N TYR A 58 4.35 0.76 -4.71
CA TYR A 58 4.01 0.98 -6.11
C TYR A 58 3.71 2.45 -6.40
N VAL A 59 2.87 3.07 -5.57
CA VAL A 59 2.53 4.50 -5.67
C VAL A 59 3.80 5.36 -5.60
N GLN A 60 4.65 5.08 -4.61
CA GLN A 60 5.91 5.80 -4.41
C GLN A 60 6.86 5.64 -5.62
N ARG A 61 7.11 4.40 -6.07
CA ARG A 61 8.08 4.10 -7.13
C ARG A 61 7.63 4.52 -8.52
N LYS A 62 6.32 4.45 -8.81
CA LYS A 62 5.80 4.54 -10.19
C LYS A 62 4.97 5.77 -10.46
N LEU A 63 4.23 6.28 -9.48
CA LEU A 63 3.16 7.26 -9.75
C LEU A 63 3.55 8.67 -9.31
N LEU A 64 4.13 8.82 -8.13
CA LEU A 64 4.43 10.12 -7.52
C LEU A 64 5.61 10.88 -8.18
N LYS A 65 6.48 10.17 -8.91
CA LYS A 65 7.65 10.76 -9.61
C LYS A 65 8.53 11.62 -8.69
N GLY A 66 8.71 11.19 -7.43
CA GLY A 66 9.52 11.88 -6.44
C GLY A 66 8.88 13.15 -5.86
N ARG A 67 7.61 13.42 -6.18
CA ARG A 67 6.84 14.55 -5.66
C ARG A 67 5.57 14.03 -5.01
N GLY A 68 5.10 14.70 -3.95
CA GLY A 68 3.92 14.27 -3.20
C GLY A 68 4.30 13.47 -1.97
N ARG A 69 3.31 12.83 -1.36
CA ARG A 69 3.48 12.10 -0.10
C ARG A 69 2.45 10.99 0.04
N ILE A 70 2.78 10.01 0.86
CA ILE A 70 1.90 8.88 1.19
C ILE A 70 1.79 8.81 2.70
N VAL A 71 0.58 8.79 3.21
CA VAL A 71 0.31 8.38 4.59
C VAL A 71 -0.23 6.95 4.52
N ALA A 72 0.44 6.02 5.16
CA ALA A 72 0.05 4.61 5.16
C ALA A 72 -0.37 4.22 6.58
N VAL A 73 -1.56 3.63 6.71
CA VAL A 73 -2.10 3.20 8.01
C VAL A 73 -2.49 1.72 7.96
N ASP A 74 -2.04 0.97 8.95
CA ASP A 74 -2.40 -0.43 9.14
C ASP A 74 -2.23 -0.83 10.61
N LEU A 75 -2.86 -1.92 11.03
CA LEU A 75 -2.65 -2.50 12.36
C LEU A 75 -1.22 -3.05 12.52
N ASN A 76 -0.55 -3.39 11.42
CA ASN A 76 0.80 -3.96 11.39
C ASN A 76 1.78 -3.02 10.68
N PRO A 77 3.07 -3.05 11.02
CA PRO A 77 4.08 -2.29 10.29
C PRO A 77 4.22 -2.77 8.84
N LEU A 78 4.55 -1.83 7.96
CA LEU A 78 4.95 -2.11 6.59
C LEU A 78 6.24 -2.92 6.56
N SER A 79 6.34 -3.85 5.63
CA SER A 79 7.55 -4.64 5.40
C SER A 79 8.48 -3.95 4.39
N LEU A 80 8.72 -2.65 4.60
CA LEU A 80 9.55 -1.81 3.72
C LEU A 80 10.80 -1.35 4.48
N SER A 81 11.99 -1.72 3.99
CA SER A 81 13.25 -1.32 4.59
C SER A 81 14.29 -0.97 3.51
N PRO A 82 14.81 0.27 3.49
CA PRO A 82 14.35 1.42 4.29
C PRO A 82 12.94 1.87 3.89
N LEU A 83 12.24 2.55 4.81
CA LEU A 83 10.99 3.24 4.48
C LEU A 83 11.31 4.44 3.58
N PRO A 84 10.63 4.62 2.43
CA PRO A 84 10.90 5.77 1.55
C PRO A 84 10.54 7.11 2.22
N ASP A 85 11.34 8.15 1.98
CA ASP A 85 11.17 9.49 2.61
C ASP A 85 9.79 10.13 2.40
N GLN A 86 9.10 9.78 1.31
CA GLN A 86 7.75 10.29 1.00
C GLN A 86 6.64 9.58 1.77
N VAL A 87 6.97 8.53 2.53
CA VAL A 87 6.00 7.69 3.25
C VAL A 87 6.04 8.02 4.73
N THR A 88 4.88 8.42 5.27
CA THR A 88 4.61 8.45 6.71
C THR A 88 3.83 7.21 7.08
N GLU A 89 4.39 6.37 7.94
CA GLU A 89 3.74 5.17 8.46
C GLU A 89 3.03 5.46 9.79
N LEU A 90 1.80 5.01 9.91
CA LEU A 90 1.03 4.98 11.16
C LEU A 90 0.62 3.54 11.45
N VAL A 91 1.08 3.00 12.58
CA VAL A 91 0.70 1.66 13.03
C VAL A 91 -0.42 1.78 14.07
N GLY A 92 -1.63 1.37 13.70
CA GLY A 92 -2.79 1.45 14.56
C GLY A 92 -4.11 1.25 13.80
N ASP A 93 -5.20 1.21 14.55
CA ASP A 93 -6.54 1.10 13.98
C ASP A 93 -6.93 2.43 13.33
N ALA A 94 -7.15 2.42 12.01
CA ALA A 94 -7.59 3.58 11.23
C ALA A 94 -8.94 4.16 11.69
N PHE A 95 -9.74 3.40 12.45
CA PHE A 95 -11.01 3.83 13.03
C PHE A 95 -10.89 4.36 14.46
N SER A 96 -9.75 4.18 15.13
CA SER A 96 -9.51 4.75 16.46
C SER A 96 -9.46 6.27 16.40
N GLU A 97 -9.96 6.93 17.45
CA GLU A 97 -10.03 8.40 17.50
C GLU A 97 -8.64 9.04 17.33
N GLU A 98 -7.62 8.48 17.99
CA GLU A 98 -6.24 8.97 17.94
C GLU A 98 -5.64 8.93 16.51
N ILE A 99 -5.77 7.79 15.82
CA ILE A 99 -5.29 7.66 14.45
C ILE A 99 -6.12 8.52 13.51
N ARG A 100 -7.45 8.58 13.67
CA ARG A 100 -8.31 9.43 12.84
C ARG A 100 -7.94 10.91 12.96
N GLN A 101 -7.69 11.41 14.16
CA GLN A 101 -7.25 12.79 14.37
C GLN A 101 -5.90 13.06 13.67
N THR A 102 -4.97 12.12 13.77
CA THR A 102 -3.67 12.22 13.07
C THR A 102 -3.84 12.20 11.55
N LEU A 103 -4.67 11.31 11.02
CA LEU A 103 -4.98 11.23 9.59
C LEU A 103 -5.63 12.53 9.08
N ILE A 104 -6.53 13.14 9.86
CA ILE A 104 -7.15 14.43 9.51
C ILE A 104 -6.11 15.54 9.51
N ALA A 105 -5.24 15.60 10.55
CA ALA A 105 -4.20 16.61 10.66
C ALA A 105 -3.13 16.51 9.55
N LEU A 106 -2.84 15.28 9.10
CA LEU A 106 -1.99 15.02 7.96
C LEU A 106 -2.73 15.17 6.61
N GLY A 107 -4.00 15.55 6.56
CA GLY A 107 -4.69 15.88 5.31
C GLY A 107 -4.30 17.25 4.73
N PRO A 108 -4.97 17.71 3.66
CA PRO A 108 -5.92 16.98 2.83
C PRO A 108 -5.24 15.90 1.97
N TYR A 109 -6.03 14.94 1.51
CA TYR A 109 -5.61 13.88 0.58
C TYR A 109 -6.29 14.06 -0.76
N ASP A 110 -5.57 13.85 -1.84
CA ASP A 110 -6.11 13.86 -3.20
C ASP A 110 -6.76 12.52 -3.54
N VAL A 111 -6.20 11.42 -3.02
CA VAL A 111 -6.67 10.05 -3.26
C VAL A 111 -6.57 9.21 -1.99
N ILE A 112 -7.59 8.41 -1.72
CA ILE A 112 -7.58 7.36 -0.69
C ILE A 112 -7.68 6.01 -1.40
N ILE A 113 -6.79 5.08 -1.06
CA ILE A 113 -6.77 3.70 -1.56
C ILE A 113 -6.85 2.72 -0.39
N SER A 114 -7.42 1.54 -0.63
CA SER A 114 -7.44 0.46 0.37
C SER A 114 -7.56 -0.90 -0.30
N ASP A 115 -6.75 -1.87 0.15
CA ASP A 115 -6.91 -3.31 -0.12
C ASP A 115 -7.17 -4.08 1.19
N ALA A 116 -7.69 -3.39 2.22
CA ALA A 116 -7.95 -3.98 3.52
C ALA A 116 -8.95 -5.14 3.39
N ALA A 117 -8.57 -6.31 3.87
CA ALA A 117 -9.42 -7.49 3.93
C ALA A 117 -9.23 -8.21 5.27
N PRO A 118 -10.28 -8.84 5.82
CA PRO A 118 -10.16 -9.61 7.06
C PRO A 118 -9.14 -10.75 6.93
N GLN A 119 -8.47 -11.09 8.04
CA GLN A 119 -7.63 -12.27 8.10
C GLN A 119 -8.52 -13.53 8.02
N THR A 120 -8.24 -14.40 7.04
CA THR A 120 -8.95 -15.67 6.80
C THR A 120 -8.13 -16.87 7.23
#